data_AF-A0A1S8B9T1-F1
#
_entry.id   AF-A0A1S8B9T1-F1
#
_cell.length_a   1.000
_cell.length_b   1.000
_cell.length_c   1.000
_cell.angle_alpha   90.00
_cell.angle_beta   90.00
_cell.angle_gamma   90.00
#
_symmetry.space_group_name_H-M   'P 1'
#
loop_
_entity.id
_entity.type
_entity.pdbx_description
1 polymer ?
#
loop_
_entity_poly.entity_id
_entity_poly.type
_entity_poly.pdbx_seq_one_letter_code
_entity_poly.pdbx_strand_id
1 'polypeptide(L)'
;MKWDTIEPSQDSFSYTKGDVIADLAEANGQKLRCHNLVWYNQLPNWVKTGGFDNATLVEILKNHITNEVTHYKGRCDHWDVVNEALDDDGNHRDFVFYNTIGEAYIPIAFAAAAAADPDAKLYYNDYSIEWSGNKQKAAKKIVELIQSYGVKIDGVGLQAHFTVGNTVGQDALETTIQDFASLGVEVAITELDIRMETPATDANLEQQATDYKSIVNACLNQKDACKGITIWDYTDKYSWVPSTFSGYGAALPWDDNLEKKPAYDAILSALQAAAGTNSSSTSTPAVETTTPAAATPTPTATKTSSSAVVATSATSVEVAETPVETPVETPAETAAETPSATPSASTGSAGSASGSTVARYGQCGGASYSGSTTCESGATCKEWNRYYFQCI
;
A
#
# COMPACT_ATOMS: atom_id res chain seq x y z
N MET A 1 -7.49 3.99 -11.40
CA MET A 1 -8.84 4.59 -11.30
C MET A 1 -8.76 5.63 -10.17
N LYS A 2 -7.93 6.67 -10.36
CA LYS A 2 -7.64 7.68 -9.32
C LYS A 2 -8.45 8.95 -9.63
N TRP A 3 -8.71 9.75 -8.62
CA TRP A 3 -9.67 10.87 -8.70
C TRP A 3 -9.38 11.84 -9.86
N ASP A 4 -8.13 12.29 -10.06
CA ASP A 4 -7.79 13.23 -11.15
C ASP A 4 -8.15 12.74 -12.55
N THR A 5 -8.17 11.42 -12.72
CA THR A 5 -8.44 10.74 -13.98
C THR A 5 -9.93 10.50 -14.15
N ILE A 6 -10.62 10.18 -13.06
CA ILE A 6 -12.03 9.80 -13.05
C ILE A 6 -12.94 11.01 -13.02
N GLU A 7 -12.63 12.05 -12.24
CA GLU A 7 -13.44 13.25 -12.11
C GLU A 7 -12.56 14.52 -12.22
N PRO A 8 -12.02 14.80 -13.42
CA PRO A 8 -11.08 15.92 -13.64
C PRO A 8 -11.68 17.30 -13.35
N SER A 9 -13.01 17.43 -13.40
CA SER A 9 -13.78 18.59 -12.95
C SER A 9 -15.05 18.13 -12.25
N GLN A 10 -15.55 18.92 -11.30
CA GLN A 10 -16.73 18.57 -10.49
C GLN A 10 -17.91 18.08 -11.36
N ASP A 11 -18.45 16.92 -11.01
CA ASP A 11 -19.58 16.25 -11.66
C ASP A 11 -19.34 15.84 -13.13
N SER A 12 -18.10 15.88 -13.61
CA SER A 12 -17.72 15.45 -14.96
C SER A 12 -16.85 14.19 -14.89
N PHE A 13 -17.51 13.03 -14.95
CA PHE A 13 -16.86 11.74 -14.85
C PHE A 13 -16.36 11.20 -16.20
N SER A 14 -15.17 10.59 -16.21
CA SER A 14 -14.57 9.91 -17.36
C SER A 14 -14.01 8.56 -16.97
N TYR A 15 -14.72 7.50 -17.33
CA TYR A 15 -14.33 6.12 -17.02
C TYR A 15 -13.51 5.45 -18.12
N THR A 16 -13.39 6.08 -19.31
CA THR A 16 -12.80 5.48 -20.52
C THR A 16 -11.48 4.76 -20.28
N LYS A 17 -10.55 5.34 -19.52
CA LYS A 17 -9.24 4.72 -19.26
C LYS A 17 -9.32 3.59 -18.24
N GLY A 18 -10.19 3.70 -17.24
CA GLY A 18 -10.37 2.64 -16.26
C GLY A 18 -11.14 1.44 -16.84
N ASP A 19 -12.11 1.70 -17.72
CA ASP A 19 -12.86 0.67 -18.44
C ASP A 19 -11.95 -0.21 -19.29
N VAL A 20 -10.94 0.36 -19.96
CA VAL A 20 -9.95 -0.44 -20.71
C VAL A 20 -9.28 -1.50 -19.83
N ILE A 21 -8.96 -1.16 -18.57
CA ILE A 21 -8.31 -2.08 -17.64
C ILE A 21 -9.32 -3.09 -17.08
N ALA A 22 -10.52 -2.64 -16.74
CA ALA A 22 -11.58 -3.52 -16.26
C ALA A 22 -12.00 -4.55 -17.33
N ASP A 23 -12.14 -4.12 -18.58
CA ASP A 23 -12.45 -4.96 -19.73
C ASP A 23 -11.33 -5.97 -20.00
N LEU A 24 -10.07 -5.58 -19.85
CA LEU A 24 -8.92 -6.49 -19.97
C LEU A 24 -8.96 -7.58 -18.89
N ALA A 25 -9.24 -7.22 -17.63
CA ALA A 25 -9.34 -8.18 -16.54
C ALA A 25 -10.49 -9.16 -16.78
N GLU A 26 -11.67 -8.66 -17.15
CA GLU A 26 -12.85 -9.47 -17.43
C GLU A 26 -12.63 -10.43 -18.61
N ALA A 27 -12.05 -9.93 -19.72
CA ALA A 27 -11.75 -10.74 -20.90
C ALA A 27 -10.79 -11.90 -20.61
N ASN A 28 -9.94 -11.76 -19.59
CA ASN A 28 -8.98 -12.78 -19.17
C ASN A 28 -9.43 -13.58 -17.93
N GLY A 29 -10.64 -13.35 -17.41
CA GLY A 29 -11.14 -14.01 -16.20
C GLY A 29 -10.33 -13.68 -14.94
N GLN A 30 -9.69 -12.51 -14.92
CA GLN A 30 -8.90 -12.02 -13.78
C GLN A 30 -9.80 -11.21 -12.84
N LYS A 31 -9.56 -11.36 -11.54
CA LYS A 31 -10.14 -10.45 -10.52
C LYS A 31 -9.53 -9.06 -10.66
N LEU A 32 -10.31 -8.04 -10.35
CA LEU A 32 -9.86 -6.65 -10.36
C LEU A 32 -9.86 -6.08 -8.95
N ARG A 33 -8.70 -5.58 -8.50
CA ARG A 33 -8.63 -4.66 -7.36
C ARG A 33 -8.74 -3.24 -7.90
N CYS A 34 -9.80 -2.53 -7.56
CA CYS A 34 -10.02 -1.16 -7.97
C CYS A 34 -9.28 -0.20 -7.02
N HIS A 35 -8.49 0.70 -7.59
CA HIS A 35 -7.55 1.55 -6.87
C HIS A 35 -7.49 2.95 -7.51
N ASN A 36 -7.74 4.03 -6.77
CA ASN A 36 -8.24 4.14 -5.39
C ASN A 36 -9.20 5.34 -5.32
N LEU A 37 -10.05 5.39 -4.30
CA LEU A 37 -11.11 6.41 -4.23
C LEU A 37 -10.67 7.71 -3.54
N VAL A 38 -9.91 7.60 -2.44
CA VAL A 38 -9.51 8.77 -1.64
C VAL A 38 -8.02 8.69 -1.32
N TRP A 39 -7.27 9.63 -1.87
CA TRP A 39 -5.83 9.76 -1.66
C TRP A 39 -5.40 11.23 -1.74
N TYR A 40 -4.33 11.58 -1.03
CA TYR A 40 -3.80 12.95 -1.04
C TYR A 40 -3.13 13.30 -2.37
N ASN A 41 -2.56 12.29 -3.05
CA ASN A 41 -1.90 12.44 -4.33
C ASN A 41 -2.87 12.14 -5.49
N GLN A 42 -2.56 12.64 -6.69
CA GLN A 42 -3.42 12.52 -7.88
C GLN A 42 -4.88 12.96 -7.63
N LEU A 43 -5.04 13.95 -6.74
CA LEU A 43 -6.31 14.62 -6.47
C LEU A 43 -6.47 15.77 -7.47
N PRO A 44 -7.65 15.94 -8.10
CA PRO A 44 -7.84 17.01 -9.09
C PRO A 44 -7.75 18.39 -8.41
N ASN A 45 -7.24 19.37 -9.17
CA ASN A 45 -6.97 20.71 -8.63
C ASN A 45 -8.23 21.37 -8.03
N TRP A 46 -9.40 21.17 -8.63
CA TRP A 46 -10.65 21.77 -8.15
C TRP A 46 -11.04 21.29 -6.74
N VAL A 47 -10.66 20.07 -6.35
CA VAL A 47 -10.82 19.58 -4.98
C VAL A 47 -9.74 20.17 -4.07
N LYS A 48 -8.47 20.08 -4.48
CA LYS A 48 -7.31 20.55 -3.69
C LYS A 48 -7.42 22.01 -3.28
N THR A 49 -7.84 22.88 -4.21
CA THR A 49 -7.83 24.34 -4.01
C THR A 49 -9.22 24.96 -3.94
N GLY A 50 -10.28 24.14 -3.90
CA GLY A 50 -11.66 24.61 -3.96
C GLY A 50 -12.12 25.42 -2.73
N GLY A 51 -11.46 25.26 -1.58
CA GLY A 51 -11.76 26.03 -0.37
C GLY A 51 -13.16 25.76 0.20
N PHE A 52 -13.65 24.54 0.04
CA PHE A 52 -14.99 24.13 0.46
C PHE A 52 -15.14 24.10 1.98
N ASP A 53 -16.36 24.32 2.46
CA ASP A 53 -16.70 24.03 3.86
C ASP A 53 -16.89 22.51 4.08
N ASN A 54 -17.00 22.11 5.35
CA ASN A 54 -17.12 20.70 5.73
C ASN A 54 -18.32 20.02 5.06
N ALA A 55 -19.51 20.63 5.11
CA ALA A 55 -20.71 20.05 4.53
C ALA A 55 -20.59 19.85 3.02
N THR A 56 -20.05 20.84 2.30
CA THR A 56 -19.86 20.78 0.85
C THR A 56 -18.81 19.72 0.47
N LEU A 57 -17.69 19.66 1.20
CA LEU A 57 -16.64 18.69 0.91
C LEU A 57 -17.07 17.24 1.22
N VAL A 58 -17.91 17.03 2.24
CA VAL A 58 -18.54 15.73 2.52
C VAL A 58 -19.43 15.28 1.36
N GLU A 59 -20.24 16.18 0.79
CA GLU A 59 -21.09 15.83 -0.35
C GLU A 59 -20.28 15.58 -1.62
N ILE A 60 -19.21 16.35 -1.87
CA ILE A 60 -18.26 16.09 -2.96
C ILE A 60 -17.64 14.68 -2.81
N LEU A 61 -17.16 14.35 -1.61
CA LEU A 61 -16.56 13.04 -1.30
C LEU A 61 -17.54 11.91 -1.59
N LYS A 62 -18.76 12.01 -1.07
CA LYS A 62 -19.80 10.99 -1.27
C LYS A 62 -20.21 10.87 -2.73
N ASN A 63 -20.34 11.99 -3.45
CA ASN A 63 -20.70 12.02 -4.87
C ASN A 63 -19.65 11.31 -5.72
N HIS A 64 -18.37 11.64 -5.53
CA HIS A 64 -17.27 11.01 -6.23
C HIS A 64 -17.28 9.47 -6.06
N ILE A 65 -17.26 9.04 -4.79
CA ILE A 65 -17.26 7.62 -4.42
C ILE A 65 -18.49 6.91 -4.98
N THR A 66 -19.67 7.50 -4.82
CA THR A 66 -20.92 6.86 -5.26
C THR A 66 -20.94 6.67 -6.77
N ASN A 67 -20.56 7.68 -7.55
CA ASN A 67 -20.55 7.59 -9.02
C ASN A 67 -19.53 6.56 -9.49
N GLU A 68 -18.29 6.62 -9.01
CA GLU A 68 -17.23 5.71 -9.43
C GLU A 68 -17.50 4.25 -9.02
N VAL A 69 -17.86 4.00 -7.76
CA VAL A 69 -18.15 2.64 -7.28
C VAL A 69 -19.41 2.09 -7.96
N THR A 70 -20.42 2.91 -8.24
CA THR A 70 -21.62 2.47 -8.98
C THR A 70 -21.28 2.09 -10.42
N HIS A 71 -20.39 2.83 -11.09
CA HIS A 71 -19.97 2.53 -12.46
C HIS A 71 -19.26 1.17 -12.54
N TYR A 72 -18.36 0.86 -11.60
CA TYR A 72 -17.64 -0.42 -11.55
C TYR A 72 -18.31 -1.51 -10.70
N LYS A 73 -19.57 -1.32 -10.32
CA LYS A 73 -20.29 -2.24 -9.43
C LYS A 73 -20.26 -3.67 -9.95
N GLY A 74 -19.84 -4.61 -9.10
CA GLY A 74 -19.71 -6.03 -9.44
C GLY A 74 -18.51 -6.38 -10.33
N ARG A 75 -17.70 -5.40 -10.75
CA ARG A 75 -16.44 -5.62 -11.48
C ARG A 75 -15.22 -5.59 -10.55
N CYS A 76 -15.33 -4.91 -9.41
CA CYS A 76 -14.28 -4.81 -8.40
C CYS A 76 -14.43 -5.93 -7.35
N ASP A 77 -13.44 -6.82 -7.27
CA ASP A 77 -13.32 -7.80 -6.17
C ASP A 77 -12.97 -7.06 -4.87
N HIS A 78 -12.10 -6.05 -4.97
CA HIS A 78 -11.69 -5.17 -3.88
C HIS A 78 -11.71 -3.70 -4.30
N TRP A 79 -11.89 -2.80 -3.33
CA TRP A 79 -11.64 -1.37 -3.44
C TRP A 79 -10.63 -0.91 -2.40
N ASP A 80 -9.55 -0.26 -2.84
CA ASP A 80 -8.75 0.60 -1.96
C ASP A 80 -9.52 1.91 -1.75
N VAL A 81 -10.29 1.98 -0.67
CA VAL A 81 -11.24 3.09 -0.42
C VAL A 81 -10.48 4.32 0.05
N VAL A 82 -9.63 4.17 1.06
CA VAL A 82 -8.76 5.23 1.56
C VAL A 82 -7.33 4.73 1.47
N ASN A 83 -6.49 5.52 0.78
CA ASN A 83 -5.08 5.23 0.56
C ASN A 83 -4.21 6.21 1.35
N GLU A 84 -3.23 5.69 2.10
CA GLU A 84 -2.15 6.46 2.73
C GLU A 84 -2.61 7.67 3.57
N ALA A 85 -3.61 7.44 4.43
CA ALA A 85 -4.16 8.46 5.32
C ALA A 85 -3.19 8.87 6.45
N LEU A 86 -2.05 8.20 6.56
CA LEU A 86 -1.05 8.40 7.60
C LEU A 86 0.27 8.89 7.00
N ASP A 87 0.95 9.79 7.71
CA ASP A 87 2.36 10.10 7.49
C ASP A 87 3.28 9.00 8.06
N ASP A 88 4.58 9.18 7.91
CA ASP A 88 5.57 8.16 8.30
C ASP A 88 5.66 7.98 9.83
N ASP A 89 5.30 9.01 10.60
CA ASP A 89 5.27 8.97 12.07
C ASP A 89 3.97 8.38 12.62
N GLY A 90 2.98 8.14 11.76
CA GLY A 90 1.67 7.61 12.12
C GLY A 90 0.67 8.69 12.56
N ASN A 91 0.91 9.97 12.26
CA ASN A 91 -0.12 10.99 12.36
C ASN A 91 -1.02 10.94 11.13
N HIS A 92 -2.23 11.49 11.24
CA HIS A 92 -3.05 11.73 10.06
C HIS A 92 -2.34 12.69 9.11
N ARG A 93 -2.23 12.27 7.85
CA ARG A 93 -1.61 13.07 6.79
C ARG A 93 -2.39 14.36 6.58
N ASP A 94 -1.66 15.46 6.47
CA ASP A 94 -2.20 16.76 6.13
C ASP A 94 -2.63 16.81 4.66
N PHE A 95 -3.93 16.98 4.42
CA PHE A 95 -4.52 17.26 3.10
C PHE A 95 -5.97 17.74 3.24
N VAL A 96 -6.57 18.18 2.13
CA VAL A 96 -7.86 18.91 2.09
C VAL A 96 -9.00 18.23 2.86
N PHE A 97 -9.14 16.90 2.79
CA PHE A 97 -10.20 16.17 3.49
C PHE A 97 -9.96 16.13 5.00
N TYR A 98 -8.74 15.79 5.44
CA TYR A 98 -8.42 15.79 6.87
C TYR A 98 -8.53 17.19 7.48
N ASN A 99 -8.05 18.23 6.79
CA ASN A 99 -8.07 19.60 7.31
C ASN A 99 -9.48 20.18 7.47
N THR A 100 -10.40 19.77 6.59
CA THR A 100 -11.74 20.36 6.53
C THR A 100 -12.77 19.51 7.27
N ILE A 101 -12.68 18.18 7.16
CA ILE A 101 -13.65 17.23 7.72
C ILE A 101 -13.14 16.61 9.03
N GLY A 102 -11.81 16.52 9.21
CA GLY A 102 -11.18 15.70 10.25
C GLY A 102 -11.22 14.22 9.90
N GLU A 103 -10.83 13.35 10.84
CA GLU A 103 -10.76 11.89 10.66
C GLU A 103 -12.06 11.24 10.14
N ALA A 104 -13.21 11.91 10.33
CA ALA A 104 -14.52 11.44 9.90
C ALA A 104 -14.64 11.24 8.38
N TYR A 105 -13.77 11.84 7.55
CA TYR A 105 -13.78 11.57 6.10
C TYR A 105 -13.56 10.08 5.80
N ILE A 106 -12.82 9.37 6.66
CA ILE A 106 -12.50 7.94 6.48
C ILE A 106 -13.77 7.08 6.60
N PRO A 107 -14.49 7.02 7.73
CA PRO A 107 -15.72 6.25 7.82
C PRO A 107 -16.81 6.73 6.84
N ILE A 108 -16.86 8.02 6.49
CA ILE A 108 -17.77 8.53 5.46
C ILE A 108 -17.46 7.90 4.09
N ALA A 109 -16.17 7.81 3.71
CA ALA A 109 -15.77 7.20 2.45
C ALA A 109 -16.14 5.71 2.38
N PHE A 110 -15.84 4.95 3.44
CA PHE A 110 -16.22 3.53 3.51
C PHE A 110 -17.74 3.33 3.49
N ALA A 111 -18.52 4.19 4.16
CA ALA A 111 -19.97 4.09 4.15
C ALA A 111 -20.55 4.35 2.75
N ALA A 112 -20.03 5.35 2.03
CA ALA A 112 -20.44 5.62 0.67
C ALA A 112 -20.09 4.47 -0.29
N ALA A 113 -18.88 3.91 -0.18
CA ALA A 113 -18.46 2.78 -1.00
C ALA A 113 -19.31 1.53 -0.73
N ALA A 114 -19.56 1.20 0.55
CA ALA A 114 -20.39 0.06 0.93
C ALA A 114 -21.85 0.18 0.46
N ALA A 115 -22.39 1.40 0.44
CA ALA A 115 -23.74 1.65 -0.05
C ALA A 115 -23.85 1.51 -1.58
N ALA A 116 -22.82 1.92 -2.32
CA ALA A 116 -22.79 1.85 -3.78
C ALA A 116 -22.59 0.40 -4.27
N ASP A 117 -21.63 -0.32 -3.69
CA ASP A 117 -21.38 -1.74 -3.96
C ASP A 117 -21.19 -2.55 -2.65
N PRO A 118 -22.25 -3.23 -2.16
CA PRO A 118 -22.17 -4.02 -0.95
C PRO A 118 -21.40 -5.33 -1.12
N ASP A 119 -21.11 -5.77 -2.34
CA ASP A 119 -20.44 -7.05 -2.62
C ASP A 119 -18.92 -6.90 -2.69
N ALA A 120 -18.41 -5.74 -3.13
CA ALA A 120 -16.98 -5.45 -3.17
C ALA A 120 -16.34 -5.44 -1.77
N LYS A 121 -15.11 -5.95 -1.65
CA LYS A 121 -14.34 -5.91 -0.40
C LYS A 121 -13.67 -4.55 -0.21
N LEU A 122 -13.88 -3.90 0.93
CA LEU A 122 -13.41 -2.53 1.19
C LEU A 122 -12.14 -2.52 2.02
N TYR A 123 -11.08 -1.91 1.46
CA TYR A 123 -9.74 -1.92 2.02
C TYR A 123 -9.26 -0.52 2.42
N TYR A 124 -8.56 -0.45 3.55
CA TYR A 124 -7.61 0.63 3.85
C TYR A 124 -6.23 0.18 3.35
N ASN A 125 -5.53 0.99 2.54
CA ASN A 125 -4.25 0.62 1.93
C ASN A 125 -3.15 1.63 2.30
N ASP A 126 -1.97 1.16 2.72
CA ASP A 126 -0.87 2.05 3.13
C ASP A 126 0.49 1.34 3.04
N TYR A 127 1.57 2.13 2.98
CA TYR A 127 2.95 1.66 3.03
C TYR A 127 3.55 1.72 4.44
N SER A 128 4.60 0.93 4.66
CA SER A 128 5.38 0.86 5.91
C SER A 128 4.61 0.39 7.15
N ILE A 129 3.34 0.03 6.99
CA ILE A 129 2.54 -0.59 8.05
C ILE A 129 2.85 -2.08 8.22
N GLU A 130 3.75 -2.64 7.42
CA GLU A 130 4.36 -3.97 7.58
C GLU A 130 5.28 -4.02 8.82
N TRP A 131 5.89 -2.88 9.15
CA TRP A 131 6.79 -2.73 10.29
C TRP A 131 6.02 -2.45 11.57
N SER A 132 6.30 -3.20 12.63
CA SER A 132 5.80 -2.87 13.96
C SER A 132 6.28 -1.48 14.37
N GLY A 133 5.36 -0.54 14.58
CA GLY A 133 5.71 0.85 14.82
C GLY A 133 4.49 1.74 15.03
N ASN A 134 4.73 3.06 15.04
CA ASN A 134 3.66 4.03 15.25
C ASN A 134 2.66 4.03 14.09
N LYS A 135 3.14 3.98 12.84
CA LYS A 135 2.28 3.95 11.66
C LYS A 135 1.39 2.71 11.61
N GLN A 136 1.92 1.51 11.91
CA GLN A 136 1.12 0.30 12.04
C GLN A 136 0.05 0.42 13.14
N LYS A 137 0.40 0.93 14.33
CA LYS A 137 -0.57 1.17 15.42
C LYS A 137 -1.65 2.17 15.02
N ALA A 138 -1.30 3.21 14.27
CA ALA A 138 -2.25 4.19 13.76
C ALA A 138 -3.17 3.59 12.68
N ALA A 139 -2.66 2.72 11.81
CA ALA A 139 -3.48 1.99 10.84
C ALA A 139 -4.49 1.06 11.53
N LYS A 140 -4.09 0.37 12.62
CA LYS A 140 -5.03 -0.40 13.46
C LYS A 140 -6.14 0.49 14.04
N LYS A 141 -5.81 1.70 14.49
CA LYS A 141 -6.81 2.69 14.96
C LYS A 141 -7.74 3.17 13.84
N ILE A 142 -7.29 3.22 12.59
CA ILE A 142 -8.16 3.52 11.44
C ILE A 142 -9.20 2.42 11.24
N VAL A 143 -8.79 1.14 11.34
CA VAL A 143 -9.72 0.00 11.28
C VAL A 143 -10.76 0.11 12.41
N GLU A 144 -10.31 0.31 13.65
CA GLU A 144 -11.18 0.49 14.82
C GLU A 144 -12.10 1.70 14.67
N LEU A 145 -11.60 2.81 14.11
CA LEU A 145 -12.38 4.01 13.82
C LEU A 145 -13.56 3.68 12.89
N ILE A 146 -13.30 3.03 11.76
CA ILE A 146 -14.35 2.66 10.79
C ILE A 146 -15.39 1.73 11.44
N GLN A 147 -14.92 0.71 12.17
CA GLN A 147 -15.77 -0.22 12.90
C GLN A 147 -16.62 0.47 13.97
N SER A 148 -16.09 1.49 14.66
CA SER A 148 -16.81 2.24 15.69
C SER A 148 -18.01 3.04 15.16
N TYR A 149 -18.04 3.32 13.86
CA TYR A 149 -19.19 3.93 13.16
C TYR A 149 -20.19 2.88 12.62
N GLY A 150 -19.93 1.59 12.83
CA GLY A 150 -20.75 0.49 12.30
C GLY A 150 -20.66 0.35 10.78
N VAL A 151 -19.57 0.83 10.18
CA VAL A 151 -19.34 0.84 8.74
C VAL A 151 -18.50 -0.38 8.35
N LYS A 152 -18.79 -0.94 7.16
CA LYS A 152 -18.07 -2.07 6.58
C LYS A 152 -16.61 -1.69 6.27
N ILE A 153 -15.67 -2.45 6.82
CA ILE A 153 -14.28 -2.57 6.36
C ILE A 153 -13.98 -4.07 6.31
N ASP A 154 -13.51 -4.56 5.17
CA ASP A 154 -13.19 -5.98 5.02
C ASP A 154 -11.71 -6.23 5.22
N GLY A 155 -10.83 -5.33 4.79
CA GLY A 155 -9.40 -5.63 4.75
C GLY A 155 -8.45 -4.46 4.94
N VAL A 156 -7.19 -4.81 5.17
CA VAL A 156 -6.03 -3.90 5.14
C VAL A 156 -5.05 -4.34 4.06
N GLY A 157 -4.67 -3.40 3.21
CA GLY A 157 -3.65 -3.57 2.19
C GLY A 157 -2.29 -3.13 2.70
N LEU A 158 -1.32 -4.04 2.68
CA LEU A 158 0.09 -3.78 2.95
C LEU A 158 0.79 -3.57 1.61
N GLN A 159 1.18 -2.34 1.28
CA GLN A 159 1.78 -2.03 -0.03
C GLN A 159 3.06 -2.84 -0.28
N ALA A 160 3.89 -3.03 0.74
CA ALA A 160 5.12 -3.82 0.68
C ALA A 160 6.18 -3.28 -0.30
N HIS A 161 6.33 -1.95 -0.36
CA HIS A 161 7.46 -1.30 -1.02
C HIS A 161 8.72 -1.37 -0.15
N PHE A 162 9.75 -2.07 -0.62
CA PHE A 162 10.99 -2.27 0.14
C PHE A 162 12.25 -1.92 -0.66
N THR A 163 13.38 -1.90 0.05
CA THR A 163 14.72 -1.90 -0.54
C THR A 163 15.36 -3.26 -0.32
N VAL A 164 16.14 -3.75 -1.29
CA VAL A 164 16.89 -5.01 -1.19
C VAL A 164 17.73 -5.05 0.09
N GLY A 165 17.63 -6.15 0.83
CA GLY A 165 18.31 -6.36 2.11
C GLY A 165 17.70 -5.59 3.30
N ASN A 166 16.66 -4.77 3.05
CA ASN A 166 15.93 -4.03 4.08
C ASN A 166 14.42 -4.29 3.93
N THR A 167 14.04 -5.56 4.08
CA THR A 167 12.65 -6.00 4.21
C THR A 167 12.31 -6.32 5.66
N VAL A 168 11.02 -6.29 5.98
CA VAL A 168 10.54 -6.91 7.23
C VAL A 168 10.85 -8.41 7.19
N GLY A 169 11.36 -8.96 8.29
CA GLY A 169 11.60 -10.40 8.40
C GLY A 169 10.30 -11.19 8.30
N GLN A 170 10.34 -12.40 7.75
CA GLN A 170 9.15 -13.24 7.53
C GLN A 170 8.26 -13.35 8.78
N ASP A 171 8.81 -13.80 9.92
CA ASP A 171 8.05 -13.97 11.17
C ASP A 171 7.46 -12.65 11.70
N ALA A 172 8.15 -11.53 11.47
CA ALA A 172 7.67 -10.21 11.86
C ALA A 172 6.50 -9.77 10.98
N LEU A 173 6.56 -10.01 9.67
CA LEU A 173 5.44 -9.76 8.76
C LEU A 173 4.25 -10.67 9.07
N GLU A 174 4.49 -11.95 9.38
CA GLU A 174 3.45 -12.87 9.84
C GLU A 174 2.73 -12.36 11.10
N THR A 175 3.49 -11.80 12.05
CA THR A 175 2.96 -11.16 13.25
C THR A 175 2.12 -9.92 12.90
N THR A 176 2.62 -9.05 12.01
CA THR A 176 1.87 -7.88 11.56
C THR A 176 0.56 -8.26 10.85
N ILE A 177 0.57 -9.31 10.02
CA ILE A 177 -0.64 -9.83 9.38
C ILE A 177 -1.66 -10.27 10.44
N GLN A 178 -1.21 -10.99 11.47
CA GLN A 178 -2.08 -11.43 12.57
C GLN A 178 -2.57 -10.26 13.44
N ASP A 179 -1.77 -9.21 13.61
CA ASP A 179 -2.18 -8.00 14.32
C ASP A 179 -3.39 -7.33 13.67
N PHE A 180 -3.42 -7.23 12.34
CA PHE A 180 -4.59 -6.72 11.60
C PHE A 180 -5.73 -7.74 11.60
N ALA A 181 -5.44 -9.03 11.38
CA ALA A 181 -6.45 -10.08 11.39
C ALA A 181 -7.22 -10.18 12.72
N SER A 182 -6.55 -9.87 13.84
CA SER A 182 -7.17 -9.84 15.17
C SER A 182 -8.28 -8.78 15.31
N LEU A 183 -8.34 -7.80 14.42
CA LEU A 183 -9.42 -6.80 14.32
C LEU A 183 -10.62 -7.29 13.48
N GLY A 184 -10.58 -8.53 12.97
CA GLY A 184 -11.66 -9.11 12.18
C GLY A 184 -11.65 -8.71 10.69
N VAL A 185 -10.51 -8.25 10.18
CA VAL A 185 -10.30 -7.89 8.77
C VAL A 185 -9.34 -8.86 8.10
N GLU A 186 -9.47 -9.06 6.79
CA GLU A 186 -8.47 -9.76 5.99
C GLU A 186 -7.28 -8.86 5.65
N VAL A 187 -6.18 -9.46 5.19
CA VAL A 187 -4.97 -8.74 4.76
C VAL A 187 -4.66 -9.11 3.32
N ALA A 188 -4.12 -8.18 2.54
CA ALA A 188 -3.50 -8.48 1.26
C ALA A 188 -2.20 -7.70 1.13
N ILE A 189 -1.23 -8.29 0.42
CA ILE A 189 -0.06 -7.56 -0.06
C ILE A 189 -0.43 -6.96 -1.42
N THR A 190 -0.33 -5.63 -1.56
CA THR A 190 -1.05 -4.91 -2.63
C THR A 190 -0.15 -4.30 -3.70
N GLU A 191 1.10 -3.96 -3.40
CA GLU A 191 1.97 -3.17 -4.30
C GLU A 191 3.44 -3.64 -4.22
N LEU A 192 3.67 -4.95 -4.05
CA LEU A 192 5.00 -5.48 -3.73
C LEU A 192 6.02 -5.14 -4.82
N ASP A 193 7.07 -4.43 -4.42
CA ASP A 193 8.31 -4.26 -5.15
C ASP A 193 9.50 -4.13 -4.19
N ILE A 194 10.70 -4.50 -4.64
CA ILE A 194 11.90 -4.52 -3.79
C ILE A 194 13.04 -3.87 -4.55
N ARG A 195 13.15 -2.54 -4.48
CA ARG A 195 14.12 -1.75 -5.27
C ARG A 195 15.55 -1.96 -4.81
N MET A 196 16.51 -1.74 -5.71
CA MET A 196 17.94 -1.70 -5.39
C MET A 196 18.60 -0.48 -6.03
N GLU A 197 19.74 -0.05 -5.51
CA GLU A 197 20.61 0.89 -6.23
C GLU A 197 21.07 0.29 -7.56
N THR A 198 21.13 1.13 -8.59
CA THR A 198 21.51 0.73 -9.95
C THR A 198 22.93 1.19 -10.29
N PRO A 199 23.70 0.40 -11.06
CA PRO A 199 23.32 -0.84 -11.74
C PRO A 199 23.15 -2.03 -10.78
N ALA A 200 22.22 -2.93 -11.13
CA ALA A 200 22.03 -4.17 -10.39
C ALA A 200 23.31 -5.04 -10.41
N THR A 201 23.54 -5.76 -9.32
CA THR A 201 24.62 -6.75 -9.21
C THR A 201 24.03 -8.14 -8.96
N ASP A 202 24.75 -9.20 -9.32
CA ASP A 202 24.31 -10.59 -9.06
C ASP A 202 23.96 -10.79 -7.57
N ALA A 203 24.77 -10.22 -6.67
CA ALA A 203 24.54 -10.28 -5.24
C ALA A 203 23.21 -9.60 -4.82
N ASN A 204 22.90 -8.42 -5.35
CA ASN A 204 21.64 -7.75 -5.04
C ASN A 204 20.43 -8.46 -5.68
N LEU A 205 20.59 -9.09 -6.85
CA LEU A 205 19.54 -9.90 -7.48
C LEU A 205 19.25 -11.19 -6.67
N GLU A 206 20.27 -11.83 -6.12
CA GLU A 206 20.12 -12.99 -5.22
C GLU A 206 19.48 -12.59 -3.89
N GLN A 207 19.87 -11.46 -3.31
CA GLN A 207 19.23 -10.94 -2.09
C GLN A 207 17.78 -10.56 -2.35
N GLN A 208 17.48 -9.87 -3.46
CA GLN A 208 16.11 -9.56 -3.87
C GLN A 208 15.26 -10.83 -3.99
N ALA A 209 15.81 -11.90 -4.56
CA ALA A 209 15.10 -13.18 -4.66
C ALA A 209 14.76 -13.78 -3.29
N THR A 210 15.69 -13.68 -2.33
CA THR A 210 15.47 -14.09 -0.95
C THR A 210 14.38 -13.25 -0.27
N ASP A 211 14.43 -11.94 -0.48
CA ASP A 211 13.48 -10.98 0.07
C ASP A 211 12.05 -11.24 -0.46
N TYR A 212 11.87 -11.38 -1.77
CA TYR A 212 10.58 -11.73 -2.37
C TYR A 212 10.04 -13.05 -1.81
N LYS A 213 10.89 -14.07 -1.68
CA LYS A 213 10.49 -15.38 -1.13
C LYS A 213 10.01 -15.27 0.30
N SER A 214 10.69 -14.48 1.13
CA SER A 214 10.31 -14.20 2.52
C SER A 214 8.91 -13.58 2.60
N ILE A 215 8.67 -12.52 1.83
CA ILE A 215 7.37 -11.83 1.81
C ILE A 215 6.24 -12.75 1.32
N VAL A 216 6.49 -13.55 0.27
CA VAL A 216 5.51 -14.53 -0.25
C VAL A 216 5.21 -15.62 0.78
N ASN A 217 6.23 -16.18 1.44
CA ASN A 217 6.05 -17.18 2.48
C ASN A 217 5.24 -16.64 3.67
N ALA A 218 5.46 -15.39 4.09
CA ALA A 218 4.70 -14.81 5.18
C ALA A 218 3.19 -14.81 4.89
N CYS A 219 2.77 -14.39 3.69
CA CYS A 219 1.36 -14.44 3.30
C CYS A 219 0.84 -15.89 3.20
N LEU A 220 1.63 -16.81 2.63
CA LEU A 220 1.25 -18.23 2.50
C LEU A 220 1.08 -18.92 3.85
N ASN A 221 1.95 -18.63 4.82
CA ASN A 221 1.87 -19.16 6.18
C ASN A 221 0.67 -18.59 6.93
N GLN A 222 0.24 -17.38 6.58
CA GLN A 222 -0.92 -16.71 7.14
C GLN A 222 -2.14 -16.76 6.23
N LYS A 223 -2.30 -17.80 5.37
CA LYS A 223 -3.38 -17.92 4.36
C LYS A 223 -4.83 -17.74 4.85
N ASP A 224 -5.07 -17.96 6.14
CA ASP A 224 -6.39 -17.73 6.73
C ASP A 224 -6.70 -16.23 6.88
N ALA A 225 -5.66 -15.40 7.02
CA ALA A 225 -5.74 -13.94 7.11
C ALA A 225 -5.32 -13.24 5.81
N CYS A 226 -4.20 -13.66 5.20
CA CYS A 226 -3.65 -13.07 3.98
C CYS A 226 -4.26 -13.70 2.72
N LYS A 227 -4.93 -12.88 1.90
CA LYS A 227 -5.78 -13.36 0.78
C LYS A 227 -5.18 -13.17 -0.62
N GLY A 228 -4.06 -12.47 -0.72
CA GLY A 228 -3.43 -12.26 -2.01
C GLY A 228 -2.15 -11.46 -1.92
N ILE A 229 -1.39 -11.54 -3.00
CA ILE A 229 -0.18 -10.78 -3.24
C ILE A 229 -0.28 -10.19 -4.64
N THR A 230 -0.07 -8.89 -4.75
CA THR A 230 0.00 -8.15 -6.01
C THR A 230 1.36 -7.46 -6.05
N ILE A 231 2.09 -7.61 -7.17
CA ILE A 231 3.32 -6.87 -7.45
C ILE A 231 3.00 -5.59 -8.23
N TRP A 232 3.73 -4.50 -7.99
CA TRP A 232 3.40 -3.20 -8.57
C TRP A 232 3.96 -3.03 -9.99
N ASP A 233 3.18 -3.54 -10.94
CA ASP A 233 3.62 -3.97 -12.28
C ASP A 233 4.50 -5.24 -12.20
N TYR A 234 4.93 -5.78 -13.34
CA TYR A 234 5.70 -7.04 -13.38
C TYR A 234 7.09 -6.92 -14.01
N THR A 235 7.35 -5.90 -14.84
CA THR A 235 8.64 -5.69 -15.51
C THR A 235 9.27 -4.37 -15.10
N ASP A 236 10.58 -4.40 -14.86
CA ASP A 236 11.40 -3.23 -14.55
C ASP A 236 11.20 -2.09 -15.58
N LYS A 237 10.87 -2.43 -16.83
CA LYS A 237 10.64 -1.49 -17.93
C LYS A 237 9.60 -0.42 -17.64
N TYR A 238 8.56 -0.79 -16.88
CA TYR A 238 7.41 0.07 -16.59
C TYR A 238 7.30 0.39 -15.10
N SER A 239 8.29 -0.01 -14.30
CA SER A 239 8.31 0.28 -12.86
C SER A 239 8.31 1.78 -12.61
N TRP A 240 7.50 2.21 -11.65
CA TRP A 240 7.47 3.58 -11.13
C TRP A 240 8.77 3.97 -10.40
N VAL A 241 9.50 2.98 -9.86
CA VAL A 241 10.63 3.17 -8.94
C VAL A 241 11.67 4.17 -9.45
N PRO A 242 12.18 4.09 -10.69
CA PRO A 242 13.23 5.01 -11.15
C PRO A 242 12.79 6.48 -11.21
N SER A 243 11.48 6.73 -11.38
CA SER A 243 10.94 8.09 -11.40
C SER A 243 10.67 8.66 -10.01
N THR A 244 10.50 7.80 -9.01
CA THR A 244 10.22 8.19 -7.61
C THR A 244 11.50 8.22 -6.76
N PHE A 245 12.38 7.23 -6.93
CA PHE A 245 13.58 7.02 -6.13
C PHE A 245 14.83 7.12 -7.01
N SER A 246 15.42 8.32 -7.07
CA SER A 246 16.61 8.58 -7.89
C SER A 246 17.75 7.61 -7.55
N GLY A 247 18.34 6.98 -8.56
CA GLY A 247 19.40 5.98 -8.42
C GLY A 247 18.93 4.56 -8.14
N TYR A 248 17.64 4.37 -7.86
CA TYR A 248 17.05 3.06 -7.60
C TYR A 248 16.26 2.53 -8.81
N GLY A 249 16.15 1.20 -8.90
CA GLY A 249 15.43 0.52 -9.96
C GLY A 249 15.47 -0.99 -9.77
N ALA A 250 15.34 -1.73 -10.88
CA ALA A 250 15.41 -3.18 -10.94
C ALA A 250 14.57 -3.88 -9.85
N ALA A 251 13.37 -3.39 -9.58
CA ALA A 251 12.58 -3.74 -8.38
C ALA A 251 11.66 -4.96 -8.55
N LEU A 252 11.42 -5.40 -9.80
CA LEU A 252 10.38 -6.38 -10.16
C LEU A 252 10.96 -7.72 -10.64
N PRO A 253 10.15 -8.79 -10.76
CA PRO A 253 10.68 -10.12 -11.10
C PRO A 253 11.05 -10.33 -12.57
N TRP A 254 10.79 -9.37 -13.46
CA TRP A 254 11.25 -9.35 -14.85
C TRP A 254 12.06 -8.10 -15.15
N ASP A 255 13.10 -8.24 -15.97
CA ASP A 255 13.97 -7.13 -16.38
C ASP A 255 13.34 -6.26 -17.49
N ASP A 256 14.09 -5.26 -17.96
CA ASP A 256 13.67 -4.33 -19.03
C ASP A 256 13.42 -5.01 -20.40
N ASN A 257 13.97 -6.21 -20.59
CA ASN A 257 13.84 -7.03 -21.81
C ASN A 257 12.72 -8.08 -21.69
N LEU A 258 11.98 -8.07 -20.58
CA LEU A 258 10.96 -9.07 -20.24
C LEU A 258 11.53 -10.47 -19.98
N GLU A 259 12.81 -10.55 -19.62
CA GLU A 259 13.46 -11.77 -19.16
C GLU A 259 13.29 -11.93 -17.66
N LYS A 260 13.11 -13.18 -17.21
CA LYS A 260 12.91 -13.48 -15.79
C LYS A 260 14.19 -13.24 -14.99
N LYS A 261 14.04 -12.59 -13.85
CA LYS A 261 15.10 -12.42 -12.83
C LYS A 261 15.03 -13.53 -11.79
N PRO A 262 16.08 -13.74 -10.97
CA PRO A 262 16.08 -14.73 -9.88
C PRO A 262 14.87 -14.64 -8.93
N ALA A 263 14.31 -13.43 -8.74
CA ALA A 263 13.11 -13.22 -7.95
C ALA A 263 11.89 -14.00 -8.47
N TYR A 264 11.73 -14.18 -9.79
CA TYR A 264 10.65 -14.97 -10.37
C TYR A 264 10.68 -16.41 -9.87
N ASP A 265 11.84 -17.06 -9.97
CA ASP A 265 11.99 -18.47 -9.58
C ASP A 265 11.83 -18.63 -8.07
N ALA A 266 12.26 -17.64 -7.28
CA ALA A 266 12.08 -17.65 -5.84
C ALA A 266 10.60 -17.60 -5.43
N ILE A 267 9.82 -16.69 -6.05
CA ILE A 267 8.35 -16.61 -5.87
C ILE A 267 7.70 -17.93 -6.28
N LEU A 268 8.04 -18.45 -7.46
CA LEU A 268 7.48 -19.72 -7.96
C LEU A 268 7.78 -20.88 -7.00
N SER A 269 9.00 -20.95 -6.47
CA SER A 269 9.40 -22.00 -5.52
C SER A 269 8.57 -21.98 -4.23
N ALA A 270 8.25 -20.78 -3.71
CA ALA A 270 7.42 -20.63 -2.52
C ALA A 270 5.98 -21.10 -2.79
N LEU A 271 5.41 -20.70 -3.92
CA LEU A 271 4.06 -21.09 -4.33
C LEU A 271 3.95 -22.61 -4.56
N GLN A 272 4.94 -23.22 -5.22
CA GLN A 272 4.97 -24.67 -5.44
C GLN A 272 5.11 -25.46 -4.13
N ALA A 273 5.94 -24.96 -3.21
CA ALA A 273 6.08 -25.57 -1.89
C ALA A 273 4.75 -25.55 -1.12
N ALA A 274 4.04 -24.41 -1.11
CA ALA A 274 2.75 -24.26 -0.46
C ALA A 274 1.63 -25.09 -1.12
N ALA A 275 1.69 -25.30 -2.43
CA ALA A 275 0.77 -26.17 -3.15
C ALA A 275 1.02 -27.67 -2.90
N GLY A 276 2.09 -28.05 -2.19
CA GLY A 276 2.50 -29.44 -2.03
C GLY A 276 3.00 -30.07 -3.33
N THR A 277 3.30 -29.27 -4.34
CA THR A 277 3.74 -29.70 -5.68
C THR A 277 5.25 -29.81 -5.80
N ASN A 278 5.99 -29.79 -4.70
CA ASN A 278 7.37 -30.23 -4.67
C ASN A 278 7.41 -31.75 -4.89
N SER A 279 7.17 -32.16 -6.14
CA SER A 279 7.54 -33.48 -6.60
C SER A 279 9.05 -33.53 -6.45
N SER A 280 9.51 -34.34 -5.48
CA SER A 280 10.90 -34.74 -5.35
C SER A 280 11.42 -35.01 -6.76
N SER A 281 12.37 -34.20 -7.22
CA SER A 281 13.17 -34.58 -8.36
C SER A 281 13.91 -35.84 -7.90
N THR A 282 13.40 -36.99 -8.30
CA THR A 282 14.08 -38.27 -8.18
C THR A 282 15.48 -38.06 -8.77
N SER A 283 16.47 -38.03 -7.89
CA SER A 283 17.86 -38.11 -8.29
C SER A 283 18.05 -39.45 -8.98
N THR A 284 18.34 -39.40 -10.27
CA THR A 284 18.88 -40.55 -11.00
C THR A 284 20.11 -41.04 -10.24
N PRO A 285 20.23 -42.32 -9.84
CA PRO A 285 21.44 -42.81 -9.21
C PRO A 285 22.59 -42.67 -10.20
N ALA A 286 23.66 -42.01 -9.78
CA ALA A 286 24.90 -42.00 -10.53
C ALA A 286 25.38 -43.45 -10.71
N VAL A 287 25.54 -43.86 -11.96
CA VAL A 287 26.17 -45.13 -12.32
C VAL A 287 27.65 -45.02 -11.92
N GLU A 288 28.04 -45.73 -10.86
CA GLU A 288 29.45 -45.97 -10.55
C GLU A 288 30.12 -46.68 -11.72
N THR A 289 30.98 -45.96 -12.42
CA THR A 289 31.87 -46.56 -13.41
C THR A 289 33.12 -47.01 -12.66
N THR A 290 33.22 -48.30 -12.36
CA THR A 290 34.42 -48.89 -11.77
C THR A 290 35.55 -48.94 -12.81
N THR A 291 36.55 -48.07 -12.66
CA THR A 291 37.81 -48.15 -13.42
C THR A 291 38.73 -49.20 -12.78
N PRO A 292 39.29 -50.16 -13.53
CA PRO A 292 40.23 -51.13 -12.97
C PRO A 292 41.60 -50.50 -12.65
N ALA A 293 42.16 -50.91 -11.52
CA ALA A 293 43.49 -50.53 -11.05
C ALA A 293 44.60 -50.94 -12.03
N ALA A 294 45.53 -50.02 -12.31
CA ALA A 294 46.78 -50.29 -13.00
C ALA A 294 47.98 -49.92 -12.12
N ALA A 295 48.85 -50.93 -12.00
CA ALA A 295 50.13 -51.09 -11.33
C ALA A 295 51.01 -49.86 -11.02
N THR A 296 51.56 -49.92 -9.81
CA THR A 296 52.71 -49.19 -9.26
C THR A 296 53.97 -49.35 -10.12
N PRO A 297 54.85 -48.32 -10.13
CA PRO A 297 56.25 -48.58 -9.84
C PRO A 297 56.83 -47.60 -8.80
N THR A 298 57.89 -48.04 -8.13
CA THR A 298 58.68 -47.34 -7.09
C THR A 298 60.15 -47.63 -7.38
N PRO A 299 61.16 -46.90 -6.89
CA PRO A 299 61.31 -45.44 -6.67
C PRO A 299 62.57 -44.88 -7.39
N THR A 300 62.70 -43.55 -7.48
CA THR A 300 64.03 -42.91 -7.50
C THR A 300 64.08 -41.77 -6.50
N ALA A 301 65.04 -41.85 -5.59
CA ALA A 301 65.29 -40.88 -4.53
C ALA A 301 65.99 -39.62 -5.05
N THR A 302 65.61 -38.45 -4.56
CA THR A 302 66.53 -37.31 -4.42
C THR A 302 66.13 -36.47 -3.21
N LYS A 303 67.11 -36.23 -2.34
CA LYS A 303 67.07 -35.36 -1.15
C LYS A 303 66.84 -33.89 -1.57
N THR A 304 66.28 -33.05 -0.69
CA THR A 304 66.99 -31.92 -0.03
C THR A 304 66.03 -31.00 0.78
N SER A 305 66.50 -30.67 1.99
CA SER A 305 66.23 -29.56 2.94
C SER A 305 64.84 -28.93 3.17
N SER A 306 64.44 -29.04 4.44
CA SER A 306 64.07 -27.98 5.40
C SER A 306 63.91 -26.53 4.90
N SER A 307 62.81 -25.88 5.30
CA SER A 307 62.85 -24.80 6.31
C SER A 307 61.45 -24.44 6.82
N ALA A 308 61.38 -24.25 8.13
CA ALA A 308 60.24 -23.72 8.87
C ALA A 308 60.18 -22.19 8.75
N VAL A 309 58.96 -21.62 8.72
CA VAL A 309 58.69 -20.20 8.99
C VAL A 309 57.36 -20.15 9.76
N VAL A 310 57.42 -20.08 11.09
CA VAL A 310 57.20 -18.89 11.94
C VAL A 310 55.78 -18.35 11.86
N ALA A 311 55.05 -18.56 12.96
CA ALA A 311 53.84 -17.86 13.32
C ALA A 311 54.17 -16.44 13.81
N THR A 312 53.36 -15.47 13.40
CA THR A 312 53.31 -14.14 14.01
C THR A 312 51.86 -13.68 14.11
N SER A 313 51.46 -13.39 15.36
CA SER A 313 50.23 -12.75 15.79
C SER A 313 50.25 -11.24 15.49
N ALA A 314 49.06 -10.66 15.26
CA ALA A 314 48.69 -9.23 15.40
C ALA A 314 47.40 -9.01 14.55
N THR A 315 46.35 -8.28 14.90
CA THR A 315 45.92 -7.51 16.07
C THR A 315 44.41 -7.29 15.86
N SER A 316 43.66 -7.19 16.95
CA SER A 316 42.26 -6.77 17.00
C SER A 316 42.01 -5.43 16.29
N VAL A 317 40.96 -5.36 15.46
CA VAL A 317 40.40 -4.10 14.94
C VAL A 317 39.03 -3.89 15.56
N GLU A 318 38.91 -2.72 16.16
CA GLU A 318 37.75 -2.11 16.80
C GLU A 318 36.54 -1.99 15.86
N VAL A 319 35.35 -2.26 16.40
CA VAL A 319 34.06 -2.03 15.74
C VAL A 319 33.76 -0.54 15.80
N ALA A 320 33.73 0.13 14.66
CA ALA A 320 33.20 1.48 14.53
C ALA A 320 31.70 1.38 14.23
N GLU A 321 30.88 1.95 15.12
CA GLU A 321 29.45 2.14 14.94
C GLU A 321 29.20 3.08 13.76
N THR A 322 28.41 2.64 12.77
CA THR A 322 27.94 3.47 11.66
C THR A 322 26.72 4.29 12.11
N PRO A 323 26.64 5.58 11.75
CA PRO A 323 25.53 6.43 12.17
C PRO A 323 24.25 6.10 11.39
N VAL A 324 23.13 6.12 12.11
CA VAL A 324 21.77 6.06 11.58
C VAL A 324 21.51 7.31 10.74
N GLU A 325 21.32 7.15 9.44
CA GLU A 325 20.86 8.25 8.58
C GLU A 325 19.35 8.44 8.70
N THR A 326 18.96 9.69 8.93
CA THR A 326 17.59 10.19 8.97
C THR A 326 16.93 10.17 7.58
N PRO A 327 15.61 9.93 7.45
CA PRO A 327 14.91 10.00 6.17
C PRO A 327 14.90 11.45 5.65
N VAL A 328 15.16 11.58 4.35
CA VAL A 328 15.15 12.84 3.60
C VAL A 328 13.70 13.23 3.30
N GLU A 329 13.31 14.44 3.75
CA GLU A 329 12.03 15.08 3.39
C GLU A 329 11.88 15.22 1.87
N THR A 330 10.69 14.92 1.37
CA THR A 330 10.30 15.18 -0.02
C THR A 330 10.11 16.69 -0.21
N PRO A 331 10.64 17.34 -1.28
CA PRO A 331 10.51 18.78 -1.43
C PRO A 331 9.07 19.19 -1.73
N ALA A 332 8.55 20.13 -0.94
CA ALA A 332 7.31 20.85 -1.22
C ALA A 332 7.43 21.67 -2.51
N GLU A 333 6.44 21.56 -3.38
CA GLU A 333 6.35 22.31 -4.62
C GLU A 333 6.04 23.80 -4.35
N THR A 334 6.81 24.67 -5.02
CA THR A 334 6.84 26.12 -4.86
C THR A 334 5.52 26.77 -5.29
N ALA A 335 4.89 27.51 -4.37
CA ALA A 335 3.70 28.32 -4.66
C ALA A 335 4.02 29.45 -5.65
N ALA A 336 3.26 29.51 -6.75
CA ALA A 336 3.29 30.62 -7.69
C ALA A 336 2.35 31.76 -7.22
N GLU A 337 2.83 33.00 -7.41
CA GLU A 337 2.22 34.25 -6.97
C GLU A 337 0.81 34.52 -7.53
N THR A 338 -0.08 34.98 -6.66
CA THR A 338 -1.44 35.46 -6.95
C THR A 338 -1.42 36.90 -7.46
N PRO A 339 -2.16 37.27 -8.54
CA PRO A 339 -2.57 38.64 -8.74
C PRO A 339 -3.91 38.91 -8.05
N SER A 340 -3.91 39.99 -7.27
CA SER A 340 -5.05 40.59 -6.58
C SER A 340 -6.18 40.99 -7.52
N ALA A 341 -7.40 40.51 -7.26
CA ALA A 341 -8.62 41.05 -7.81
C ALA A 341 -9.66 41.24 -6.69
N THR A 342 -10.12 42.48 -6.54
CA THR A 342 -11.08 42.97 -5.55
C THR A 342 -12.47 42.33 -5.73
N PRO A 343 -13.18 41.90 -4.67
CA PRO A 343 -14.55 41.43 -4.83
C PRO A 343 -15.52 42.62 -4.85
N SER A 344 -16.38 42.65 -5.87
CA SER A 344 -17.57 43.51 -5.91
C SER A 344 -18.70 42.83 -5.13
N ALA A 345 -19.25 43.53 -4.15
CA ALA A 345 -20.32 43.05 -3.29
C ALA A 345 -21.64 42.90 -4.07
N SER A 346 -22.25 41.72 -4.01
CA SER A 346 -23.64 41.48 -4.37
C SER A 346 -24.36 40.94 -3.14
N THR A 347 -25.25 41.75 -2.60
CA THR A 347 -26.13 41.46 -1.47
C THR A 347 -27.18 40.42 -1.86
N GLY A 348 -26.99 39.18 -1.39
CA GLY A 348 -27.97 38.09 -1.48
C GLY A 348 -28.50 37.73 -0.09
N SER A 349 -29.81 37.82 0.06
CA SER A 349 -30.58 37.78 1.30
C SER A 349 -30.43 36.49 2.13
N ALA A 350 -30.33 36.66 3.45
CA ALA A 350 -30.43 35.59 4.45
C ALA A 350 -31.85 35.01 4.50
N GLY A 351 -32.01 33.77 4.04
CA GLY A 351 -33.19 32.95 4.27
C GLY A 351 -32.97 32.01 5.45
N SER A 352 -33.65 32.28 6.56
CA SER A 352 -33.81 31.33 7.67
C SER A 352 -34.51 30.06 7.19
N ALA A 353 -33.84 28.92 7.27
CA ALA A 353 -34.49 27.61 7.18
C ALA A 353 -34.62 27.02 8.60
N SER A 354 -35.73 27.39 9.25
CA SER A 354 -36.29 26.64 10.37
C SER A 354 -37.01 25.41 9.80
N GLY A 355 -36.59 24.19 10.17
CA GLY A 355 -37.50 23.03 10.15
C GLY A 355 -37.05 21.69 9.57
N SER A 356 -35.83 21.51 9.05
CA SER A 356 -35.40 20.17 8.59
C SER A 356 -34.59 19.43 9.66
N THR A 357 -34.95 18.18 9.93
CA THR A 357 -34.09 17.26 10.70
C THR A 357 -32.86 16.90 9.88
N VAL A 358 -31.71 16.71 10.53
CA VAL A 358 -30.46 16.27 9.91
C VAL A 358 -30.53 14.75 9.69
N ALA A 359 -30.33 14.32 8.44
CA ALA A 359 -30.28 12.90 8.10
C ALA A 359 -29.18 12.17 8.88
N ARG A 360 -29.29 10.86 9.08
CA ARG A 360 -28.22 10.06 9.68
C ARG A 360 -26.90 10.30 8.91
N TYR A 361 -25.82 10.44 9.66
CA TYR A 361 -24.48 10.86 9.23
C TYR A 361 -24.32 12.32 8.78
N GLY A 362 -25.37 13.14 8.84
CA GLY A 362 -25.24 14.59 8.64
C GLY A 362 -24.67 15.31 9.88
N GLN A 363 -23.99 16.45 9.66
CA GLN A 363 -23.52 17.29 10.75
C GLN A 363 -24.70 17.95 11.48
N CYS A 364 -24.72 17.87 12.80
CA CYS A 364 -25.79 18.38 13.68
C CYS A 364 -25.27 19.33 14.77
N GLY A 365 -24.02 19.78 14.66
CA GLY A 365 -23.40 20.67 15.64
C GLY A 365 -21.90 20.87 15.41
N GLY A 366 -21.30 21.73 16.24
CA GLY A 366 -19.91 22.16 16.14
C GLY A 366 -19.78 23.67 16.26
N ALA A 367 -18.62 24.17 16.70
CA ALA A 367 -18.40 25.59 17.00
C ALA A 367 -18.64 26.56 15.82
N SER A 368 -18.65 26.08 14.58
CA SER A 368 -18.94 26.84 13.36
C SER A 368 -20.24 26.44 12.66
N TYR A 369 -21.02 25.51 13.23
CA TYR A 369 -22.22 24.97 12.61
C TYR A 369 -23.45 25.84 12.88
N SER A 370 -24.15 26.25 11.83
CA SER A 370 -25.36 27.09 11.89
C SER A 370 -26.64 26.38 11.41
N GLY A 371 -26.53 25.10 11.04
CA GLY A 371 -27.66 24.28 10.59
C GLY A 371 -28.51 23.72 11.73
N SER A 372 -29.37 22.76 11.39
CA SER A 372 -30.27 22.11 12.36
C SER A 372 -29.50 21.21 13.32
N THR A 373 -29.79 21.30 14.61
CA THR A 373 -29.17 20.43 15.64
C THR A 373 -30.00 19.19 15.96
N THR A 374 -31.14 19.02 15.27
CA THR A 374 -32.07 17.92 15.52
C THR A 374 -31.89 16.84 14.46
N CYS A 375 -31.48 15.65 14.89
CA CYS A 375 -31.37 14.49 14.01
C CYS A 375 -32.73 13.93 13.62
N GLU A 376 -32.79 13.22 12.50
CA GLU A 376 -33.96 12.42 12.12
C GLU A 376 -34.29 11.35 13.17
N SER A 377 -35.53 10.86 13.14
CA SER A 377 -36.02 9.92 14.14
C SER A 377 -35.14 8.67 14.23
N GLY A 378 -34.67 8.35 15.44
CA GLY A 378 -33.80 7.19 15.69
C GLY A 378 -32.30 7.47 15.59
N ALA A 379 -31.89 8.71 15.31
CA ALA A 379 -30.50 9.15 15.39
C ALA A 379 -30.29 10.16 16.53
N THR A 380 -29.08 10.18 17.10
CA THR A 380 -28.68 11.11 18.17
C THR A 380 -27.51 11.97 17.70
N CYS A 381 -27.52 13.25 18.03
CA CYS A 381 -26.40 14.14 17.72
C CYS A 381 -25.23 13.85 18.67
N LYS A 382 -24.18 13.21 18.17
CA LYS A 382 -22.97 12.87 18.93
C LYS A 382 -21.86 13.87 18.64
N GLU A 383 -21.23 14.40 19.68
CA GLU A 383 -19.99 15.17 19.58
C GLU A 383 -18.81 14.25 19.25
N TRP A 384 -18.05 14.59 18.20
CA TRP A 384 -16.78 13.92 17.87
C TRP A 384 -15.60 14.80 18.25
N ASN A 385 -15.70 16.08 17.94
CA ASN A 385 -14.78 17.11 18.42
C ASN A 385 -15.51 18.47 18.50
N ARG A 386 -14.83 19.49 19.03
CA ARG A 386 -15.41 20.83 19.24
C ARG A 386 -16.02 21.48 17.98
N TYR A 387 -15.61 21.05 16.78
CA TYR A 387 -16.07 21.59 15.50
C TYR A 387 -17.05 20.69 14.77
N TYR A 388 -17.21 19.42 15.18
CA TYR A 388 -17.99 18.44 14.42
C TYR A 388 -18.80 17.51 15.32
N PHE A 389 -20.12 17.59 15.17
CA PHE A 389 -21.10 16.73 15.79
C PHE A 389 -21.93 16.10 14.67
N GLN A 390 -22.27 14.82 14.77
CA GLN A 390 -22.94 14.10 13.69
C GLN A 390 -24.13 13.30 14.22
N CYS A 391 -25.19 13.20 13.41
CA CYS A 391 -26.29 12.31 13.69
C CYS A 391 -25.88 10.85 13.48
N ILE A 392 -25.98 10.02 14.51
CA ILE A 392 -25.71 8.58 14.45
C ILE A 392 -26.85 7.73 14.99
#